data_AF-A0A6J7ZRS6-F1
#
_entry.id   AF-A0A6J7ZRS6-F1
#
_cell.length_a   1.000
_cell.length_b   1.000
_cell.length_c   1.000
_cell.angle_alpha   90.00
_cell.angle_beta   90.00
_cell.angle_gamma   90.00
#
_symmetry.space_group_name_H-M   'P 1'
#
loop_
_entity.id
_entity.type
_entity.pdbx_description
1 polymer ?
#
loop_
_entity_poly.entity_id
_entity_poly.type
_entity_poly.pdbx_seq_one_letter_code
_entity_poly.pdbx_strand_id
1 'polypeptide(L)' 'MSREWIIALQESCLLCDEEEVLHLVQQIPSEHQTLSTGLRSLARDFQFQQIRQLTLDNP' A
#
# COMPACT_ATOMS: atom_id res chain seq x y z
N MET A 1 -6.22 -0.60 -10.19
CA MET A 1 -5.29 0.46 -9.75
C MET A 1 -4.40 0.84 -10.92
N SER A 2 -4.01 2.11 -11.02
CA SER A 2 -3.03 2.52 -12.05
C SER A 2 -1.63 2.02 -11.69
N ARG A 3 -0.82 1.75 -12.70
CA ARG A 3 0.57 1.26 -12.52
C ARG A 3 1.43 2.24 -11.73
N GLU A 4 1.19 3.53 -11.90
CA GLU A 4 1.85 4.62 -11.19
C GLU A 4 1.61 4.56 -9.67
N TRP A 5 0.40 4.19 -9.25
CA TRP A 5 0.06 4.04 -7.83
C TRP A 5 0.81 2.87 -7.19
N ILE A 6 0.94 1.75 -7.93
CA ILE A 6 1.68 0.57 -7.45
C ILE A 6 3.16 0.92 -7.26
N ILE A 7 3.75 1.64 -8.23
CA ILE A 7 5.14 2.10 -8.16
C ILE A 7 5.33 3.03 -6.95
N ALA A 8 4.48 4.05 -6.80
CA ALA A 8 4.55 4.98 -5.68
C ALA A 8 4.47 4.25 -4.33
N LEU A 9 3.52 3.31 -4.17
CA LEU A 9 3.37 2.55 -2.93
C LEU A 9 4.60 1.70 -2.63
N GLN A 10 5.19 1.08 -3.66
CA GLN A 10 6.39 0.28 -3.50
C GLN A 10 7.60 1.13 -3.12
N GLU A 11 7.74 2.32 -3.70
CA GLU A 11 8.79 3.28 -3.36
C GLU A 11 8.63 3.79 -1.92
N SER A 12 7.43 4.21 -1.51
CA SER A 12 7.16 4.63 -0.13
C SER A 12 7.46 3.51 0.87
N CYS A 13 7.12 2.25 0.54
CA CYS A 13 7.47 1.10 1.36
C CYS A 13 8.99 0.84 1.44
N LEU A 14 9.76 1.12 0.39
CA LEU A 14 11.22 1.00 0.39
C LEU A 14 11.88 2.10 1.22
N LEU A 15 11.30 3.30 1.21
CA LEU A 15 11.73 4.45 2.00
C LEU A 15 11.27 4.38 3.47
N CYS A 16 10.47 3.36 3.83
CA CYS A 16 9.79 3.26 5.13
C CYS A 16 8.95 4.50 5.46
N ASP A 17 8.39 5.15 4.43
CA ASP A 17 7.58 6.34 4.54
C ASP A 17 6.14 5.96 4.88
N GLU A 18 5.84 5.83 6.17
CA GLU A 18 4.51 5.47 6.67
C GLU A 18 3.45 6.48 6.22
N GLU A 19 3.75 7.77 6.25
CA GLU A 19 2.79 8.82 5.92
C GLU A 19 2.35 8.70 4.47
N GLU A 20 3.29 8.53 3.54
CA GLU A 20 2.98 8.39 2.13
C GLU A 20 2.29 7.04 1.83
N VAL A 21 2.68 5.95 2.51
CA VAL A 21 1.96 4.67 2.41
C VAL A 21 0.50 4.83 2.84
N LEU A 22 0.24 5.48 3.97
CA LEU A 22 -1.12 5.73 4.47
C LEU A 22 -1.92 6.65 3.55
N HIS A 23 -1.27 7.64 2.95
CA HIS A 23 -1.88 8.52 1.98
C HIS A 23 -2.30 7.77 0.70
N LEU A 24 -1.42 6.93 0.16
CA LEU A 24 -1.72 6.09 -1.00
C LEU A 24 -2.83 5.07 -0.71
N VAL A 25 -2.86 4.50 0.49
CA VAL A 25 -3.92 3.58 0.93
C VAL A 25 -5.29 4.27 1.02
N GLN A 26 -5.35 5.57 1.33
CA GLN A 26 -6.61 6.33 1.34
C GLN A 26 -7.17 6.61 -0.07
N GLN A 27 -6.33 6.55 -1.11
CA GLN A 27 -6.77 6.71 -2.50
C GLN A 27 -7.46 5.45 -3.05
N ILE A 28 -7.48 4.36 -2.27
CA ILE A 28 -8.10 3.10 -2.70
C ILE A 28 -9.63 3.26 -2.76
N PRO A 29 -10.28 2.90 -3.90
CA PRO A 29 -11.73 2.96 -4.03
C PRO A 29 -12.43 2.11 -2.95
N SER A 30 -13.61 2.55 -2.53
CA SER A 30 -14.42 1.88 -1.52
C SER A 30 -14.78 0.43 -1.88
N GLU A 31 -14.79 0.07 -3.17
CA GLU A 31 -14.95 -1.32 -3.64
C GLU A 31 -13.86 -2.27 -3.12
N HIS A 32 -12.70 -1.73 -2.76
CA HIS A 32 -11.56 -2.46 -2.21
C HIS A 32 -11.30 -2.12 -0.73
N GLN A 33 -12.35 -1.82 0.05
CA GLN A 33 -12.23 -1.45 1.46
C GLN A 33 -11.50 -2.50 2.32
N THR A 34 -11.66 -3.79 2.00
CA THR A 34 -10.91 -4.88 2.66
C THR A 34 -9.41 -4.75 2.43
N LEU A 35 -8.99 -4.43 1.20
CA LEU A 35 -7.60 -4.22 0.85
C LEU A 35 -7.04 -2.98 1.55
N SER A 36 -7.79 -1.86 1.54
CA SER A 36 -7.33 -0.64 2.20
C SER A 36 -7.17 -0.80 3.72
N THR A 37 -8.09 -1.54 4.36
CA THR A 37 -8.02 -1.84 5.79
C THR A 37 -6.82 -2.74 6.11
N GLY A 38 -6.56 -3.75 5.28
CA GLY A 38 -5.40 -4.63 5.42
C GLY A 38 -4.09 -3.87 5.25
N LEU A 39 -3.94 -3.10 4.17
CA LEU A 39 -2.75 -2.30 3.91
C LEU A 39 -2.50 -1.24 4.99
N ARG A 40 -3.55 -0.60 5.49
CA ARG A 40 -3.45 0.38 6.58
C ARG A 40 -2.96 -0.25 7.88
N SER A 41 -3.41 -1.47 8.17
CA SER A 41 -2.96 -2.21 9.37
C SER A 41 -1.48 -2.59 9.22
N LEU A 42 -1.10 -3.14 8.06
CA LEU A 42 0.29 -3.46 7.76
C LEU A 42 1.22 -2.25 7.82
N ALA A 43 0.78 -1.08 7.36
CA ALA A 43 1.56 0.15 7.42
C ALA A 43 1.84 0.58 8.86
N ARG A 44 0.82 0.51 9.74
CA ARG A 44 0.95 0.84 11.17
C ARG A 44 1.78 -0.15 11.96
N ASP A 45 1.81 -1.41 11.52
CA ASP A 45 2.69 -2.45 12.07
C ASP A 45 4.09 -2.48 11.44
N PHE A 46 4.44 -1.46 10.64
CA PHE A 46 5.72 -1.34 9.92
C PHE A 46 6.01 -2.56 9.00
N GLN A 47 4.98 -3.27 8.55
CA GLN A 47 5.05 -4.45 7.68
C GLN A 47 5.15 -4.08 6.20
N PHE A 48 6.02 -3.12 5.85
CA PHE A 48 6.18 -2.62 4.47
C PHE A 48 6.58 -3.71 3.48
N GLN A 49 7.34 -4.71 3.93
CA GLN A 49 7.70 -5.86 3.08
C GLN A 49 6.47 -6.67 2.66
N GLN A 50 5.49 -6.85 3.55
CA GLN A 50 4.26 -7.58 3.23
C GLN A 50 3.39 -6.77 2.25
N ILE A 51 3.31 -5.44 2.42
CA ILE A 51 2.62 -4.54 1.48
C ILE A 51 3.21 -4.68 0.08
N ARG A 52 4.54 -4.73 -0.03
CA ARG A 52 5.23 -4.91 -1.32
C ARG A 52 4.92 -6.26 -1.95
N GLN A 53 4.89 -7.35 -1.18
CA GLN A 53 4.53 -8.67 -1.71
C GLN A 53 3.09 -8.70 -2.24
N LEU A 54 2.14 -8.12 -1.50
CA LEU A 54 0.73 -8.07 -1.90
C LEU A 54 0.49 -7.26 -3.17
N THR A 55 1.35 -6.28 -3.45
CA THR A 55 1.27 -5.45 -4.66
C THR A 55 2.15 -5.94 -5.82
N LEU A 56 2.99 -6.95 -5.60
CA LEU A 56 3.79 -7.62 -6.62
C LEU A 56 3.08 -8.82 -7.25
N ASP A 57 2.26 -9.54 -6.47
CA ASP A 57 1.65 -10.82 -6.89
C ASP A 57 0.34 -10.66 -7.68
N ASN A 58 -0.21 -9.44 -7.78
CA ASN A 58 -1.47 -9.17 -8.47
C ASN A 58 -1.24 -8.27 -9.71
N PRO A 59 -0.76 -8.83 -10.84
CA PRO A 59 -0.61 -8.10 -12.10
C PRO A 59 -1.94 -7.70 -12.74
#